data_AF-A0A964Q9P1-F1
#
_entry.id   AF-A0A964Q9P1-F1
#
_cell.length_a   1.000
_cell.length_b   1.000
_cell.length_c   1.000
_cell.angle_alpha   90.00
_cell.angle_beta   90.00
_cell.angle_gamma   90.00
#
_symmetry.space_group_name_H-M   'P 1'
#
loop_
_entity.id
_entity.type
_entity.pdbx_description
1 polymer ?
#
loop_
_entity_poly.entity_id
_entity_poly.type
_entity_poly.pdbx_seq_one_letter_code
_entity_poly.pdbx_strand_id
1 'polypeptide(L)'
;MMWAQYLGATLFALFGLACVVVTPLGLPGTWIMIGVAGTVDAVMMGLWPMQHIPFGMNALVIAVLAGIAGEALEFVAGALGAKAGGASRKGAVGSMIGSVIGLIIGTILIPIPLVGSAIGAVAGAVVGAIVGEKIHGREMKDSLKPAAGAAIGRILGALSKAPFALIAWSVLVWDAFT
;
A
#
# COMPACT_ATOMS: atom_id res chain seq x y z
N MET A 1 -22.57 23.37 -13.79
CA MET A 1 -21.76 24.48 -14.32
C MET A 1 -20.33 23.98 -14.51
N MET A 2 -19.69 24.21 -15.65
CA MET A 2 -18.37 23.63 -15.98
C MET A 2 -17.30 23.91 -14.91
N TRP A 3 -17.32 25.08 -14.27
CA TRP A 3 -16.35 25.44 -13.22
C TRP A 3 -16.39 24.50 -12.00
N ALA A 4 -17.57 23.96 -11.63
CA ALA A 4 -17.70 23.08 -10.48
C ALA A 4 -17.06 21.70 -10.74
N GLN A 5 -17.13 21.22 -11.99
CA GLN A 5 -16.48 19.97 -12.41
C GLN A 5 -14.95 20.13 -12.38
N TYR A 6 -14.41 21.19 -12.98
CA TYR A 6 -12.97 21.46 -12.95
C TYR A 6 -12.43 21.68 -11.53
N LEU A 7 -13.22 22.35 -10.66
CA LEU A 7 -12.87 22.48 -9.25
C LEU A 7 -12.82 21.10 -8.56
N GLY A 8 -13.83 20.26 -8.75
CA GLY A 8 -13.87 18.91 -8.18
C GLY A 8 -12.71 18.03 -8.66
N ALA A 9 -12.42 18.03 -9.96
CA ALA A 9 -11.30 17.32 -10.55
C ALA A 9 -9.95 17.80 -10.00
N THR A 10 -9.78 19.11 -9.83
CA THR A 10 -8.56 19.70 -9.24
C THR A 10 -8.39 19.29 -7.78
N LEU A 11 -9.47 19.34 -6.98
CA LEU A 11 -9.44 18.90 -5.58
C LEU A 11 -9.10 17.41 -5.47
N PHE A 12 -9.71 16.58 -6.33
CA PHE A 12 -9.39 15.16 -6.40
C PHE A 12 -7.93 14.92 -6.81
N ALA A 13 -7.40 15.65 -7.79
CA ALA A 13 -6.01 15.52 -8.21
C ALA A 13 -5.02 15.82 -7.08
N LEU A 14 -5.25 16.90 -6.31
CA LEU A 14 -4.44 17.26 -5.15
C LEU A 14 -4.54 16.21 -4.02
N PHE A 15 -5.76 15.76 -3.73
CA PHE A 15 -6.01 14.71 -2.75
C PHE A 15 -5.33 13.39 -3.14
N GLY A 16 -5.52 12.96 -4.39
CA GLY A 16 -4.93 11.76 -4.93
C GLY A 16 -3.40 11.81 -4.94
N LEU A 17 -2.81 12.98 -5.17
CA LEU A 17 -1.36 13.15 -5.07
C LEU A 17 -0.87 12.96 -3.62
N ALA A 18 -1.61 13.47 -2.64
CA ALA A 18 -1.33 13.19 -1.23
C ALA A 18 -1.44 11.68 -0.92
N CYS A 19 -2.45 11.00 -1.47
CA CYS A 19 -2.59 9.54 -1.38
C CYS A 19 -1.37 8.80 -1.97
N VAL A 20 -0.86 9.23 -3.12
CA VAL A 20 0.36 8.67 -3.74
C VAL A 20 1.56 8.81 -2.82
N VAL A 21 1.74 9.98 -2.20
CA VAL A 21 2.87 10.27 -1.30
C VAL A 21 2.84 9.40 -0.04
N VAL A 22 1.66 9.11 0.51
CA VAL A 22 1.55 8.30 1.73
C VAL A 22 1.61 6.79 1.47
N THR A 23 1.33 6.33 0.25
CA THR A 23 1.41 4.90 -0.11
C THR A 23 2.76 4.24 0.22
N PRO A 24 3.93 4.80 -0.15
CA PRO A 24 5.22 4.20 0.19
C PRO A 24 5.55 4.24 1.69
N LEU A 25 4.79 4.97 2.49
CA LEU A 25 4.92 4.99 3.95
C LEU A 25 4.16 3.82 4.62
N GLY A 26 3.60 2.91 3.81
CA GLY A 26 2.87 1.74 4.29
C GLY A 26 1.39 2.02 4.60
N LEU A 27 0.88 3.20 4.26
CA LEU A 27 -0.55 3.49 4.35
C LEU A 27 -1.32 3.03 3.11
N PRO A 28 -2.63 2.74 3.23
CA PRO A 28 -3.46 2.30 2.12
C PRO A 28 -3.88 3.48 1.20
N GLY A 29 -2.94 4.36 0.82
CA GLY A 29 -3.20 5.58 0.04
C GLY A 29 -3.88 5.29 -1.29
N THR A 30 -3.38 4.32 -2.06
CA THR A 30 -3.97 3.91 -3.34
C THR A 30 -5.43 3.45 -3.18
N TRP A 31 -5.73 2.69 -2.13
CA TRP A 31 -7.10 2.19 -1.87
C TRP A 31 -8.04 3.30 -1.41
N ILE A 32 -7.55 4.24 -0.60
CA ILE A 32 -8.30 5.42 -0.20
C ILE A 32 -8.68 6.25 -1.44
N MET A 33 -7.72 6.49 -2.34
CA MET A 33 -7.96 7.23 -3.59
C MET A 33 -9.00 6.54 -4.48
N ILE A 34 -8.87 5.23 -4.70
CA ILE A 34 -9.83 4.42 -5.48
C ILE A 34 -11.20 4.43 -4.82
N GLY A 35 -11.26 4.29 -3.50
CA GLY A 35 -12.51 4.29 -2.74
C GLY A 35 -13.25 5.62 -2.85
N VAL A 36 -12.54 6.74 -2.80
CA VAL A 36 -13.14 8.07 -3.01
C VAL A 36 -13.66 8.20 -4.44
N ALA A 37 -12.86 7.83 -5.45
CA ALA A 37 -13.28 7.88 -6.85
C ALA A 37 -14.56 7.04 -7.09
N GLY A 38 -14.57 5.79 -6.62
CA GLY A 38 -15.73 4.91 -6.76
C GLY A 38 -16.96 5.41 -5.98
N THR A 39 -16.76 6.03 -4.82
CA THR A 39 -17.87 6.61 -4.04
C THR A 39 -18.46 7.83 -4.75
N VAL A 40 -17.62 8.69 -5.33
CA VAL A 40 -18.07 9.84 -6.13
C VAL A 40 -18.92 9.36 -7.30
N ASP A 41 -18.43 8.40 -8.09
CA ASP A 41 -19.19 7.83 -9.21
C ASP A 41 -20.51 7.21 -8.75
N ALA A 42 -20.50 6.41 -7.67
CA ALA A 42 -21.70 5.77 -7.15
C ALA A 42 -22.76 6.78 -6.67
N VAL A 43 -22.34 7.84 -5.98
CA VAL A 43 -23.23 8.91 -5.52
C VAL A 43 -23.81 9.69 -6.71
N MET A 44 -22.99 10.00 -7.72
CA MET A 44 -23.44 10.69 -8.94
C MET A 44 -24.45 9.83 -9.71
N MET A 45 -24.19 8.53 -9.90
CA MET A 45 -25.15 7.61 -10.53
C MET A 45 -26.47 7.51 -9.76
N GLY A 46 -26.42 7.49 -8.42
CA GLY A 46 -27.61 7.32 -7.58
C GLY A 46 -28.49 8.57 -7.51
N LEU A 47 -27.88 9.76 -7.39
CA LEU A 47 -28.60 11.01 -7.24
C LEU A 47 -28.90 11.70 -8.59
N TRP A 48 -28.04 11.52 -9.59
CA TRP A 48 -28.17 12.10 -10.93
C TRP A 48 -27.83 11.08 -12.05
N PRO A 49 -28.71 10.10 -12.31
CA PRO A 49 -28.43 9.02 -13.26
C PRO A 49 -28.20 9.47 -14.71
N MET A 50 -28.70 10.65 -15.07
CA MET A 50 -28.61 11.23 -16.41
C MET A 50 -27.37 12.12 -16.59
N GLN A 51 -26.57 12.33 -15.54
CA GLN A 51 -25.33 13.11 -15.63
C GLN A 51 -24.12 12.22 -15.86
N HIS A 52 -23.12 12.83 -16.50
CA HIS A 52 -21.83 12.20 -16.72
C HIS A 52 -21.10 11.97 -15.39
N ILE A 53 -20.56 10.76 -15.22
CA ILE A 53 -19.78 10.35 -14.04
C ILE A 53 -18.30 10.72 -14.23
N PRO A 54 -17.59 11.19 -13.19
CA PRO A 54 -16.22 11.69 -13.36
C PRO A 54 -15.15 10.65 -13.70
N PHE A 55 -15.22 9.40 -13.22
CA PHE A 55 -14.11 8.44 -13.38
C PHE A 55 -14.44 7.28 -14.31
N GLY A 56 -15.65 6.76 -14.25
CA GLY A 56 -16.06 5.64 -15.09
C GLY A 56 -15.43 4.29 -14.71
N MET A 57 -16.04 3.22 -15.24
CA MET A 57 -15.66 1.85 -14.90
C MET A 57 -14.24 1.49 -15.35
N ASN A 58 -13.81 1.97 -16.50
CA ASN A 58 -12.51 1.62 -17.07
C ASN A 58 -11.36 2.15 -16.20
N ALA A 59 -11.42 3.42 -15.80
CA ALA A 59 -10.40 4.00 -14.91
C ALA A 59 -10.36 3.30 -13.56
N LEU A 60 -11.52 3.00 -12.97
CA LEU A 60 -11.61 2.28 -11.71
C LEU A 60 -10.99 0.87 -11.82
N VAL A 61 -11.27 0.13 -12.89
CA VAL A 61 -10.68 -1.20 -13.12
C VAL A 61 -9.16 -1.10 -13.24
N ILE A 62 -8.63 -0.16 -14.04
CA ILE A 62 -7.19 0.03 -14.19
C ILE A 62 -6.54 0.41 -12.86
N ALA A 63 -7.16 1.32 -12.11
CA ALA A 63 -6.67 1.76 -10.81
C ALA A 63 -6.66 0.60 -9.78
N VAL A 64 -7.72 -0.23 -9.75
CA VAL A 64 -7.78 -1.43 -8.89
C VAL A 64 -6.69 -2.43 -9.28
N LEU A 65 -6.50 -2.70 -10.57
CA LEU A 65 -5.45 -3.61 -11.02
C LEU A 65 -4.06 -3.10 -10.65
N ALA A 66 -3.80 -1.79 -10.78
CA ALA A 66 -2.56 -1.18 -10.33
C ALA A 66 -2.40 -1.31 -8.81
N GLY A 67 -3.45 -1.04 -8.02
CA GLY A 67 -3.45 -1.22 -6.57
C GLY A 67 -3.10 -2.65 -6.15
N ILE A 68 -3.74 -3.65 -6.76
CA ILE A 68 -3.45 -5.08 -6.51
C ILE A 68 -2.00 -5.41 -6.86
N ALA A 69 -1.50 -4.94 -8.01
CA ALA A 69 -0.12 -5.19 -8.42
C ALA A 69 0.90 -4.56 -7.45
N GLY A 70 0.64 -3.36 -6.95
CA GLY A 70 1.47 -2.70 -5.95
C GLY A 70 1.49 -3.47 -4.61
N GLU A 71 0.33 -3.88 -4.11
CA GLU A 71 0.24 -4.73 -2.90
C GLU A 71 1.01 -6.04 -3.09
N ALA A 72 0.79 -6.75 -4.21
CA ALA A 72 1.46 -8.00 -4.51
C ALA A 72 2.98 -7.84 -4.53
N LEU A 73 3.50 -6.77 -5.15
CA LEU A 73 4.94 -6.50 -5.19
C LEU A 73 5.52 -6.16 -3.82
N GLU A 74 4.80 -5.43 -2.97
CA GLU A 74 5.25 -5.18 -1.60
C GLU A 74 5.41 -6.50 -0.81
N PHE A 75 4.41 -7.38 -0.89
CA PHE A 75 4.44 -8.68 -0.23
C PHE A 75 5.56 -9.58 -0.77
N VAL A 76 5.72 -9.62 -2.10
CA VAL A 76 6.77 -10.40 -2.75
C VAL A 76 8.15 -9.86 -2.41
N ALA A 77 8.35 -8.54 -2.43
CA ALA A 77 9.62 -7.91 -2.07
C ALA A 77 9.99 -8.17 -0.60
N GLY A 78 9.02 -8.14 0.33
CA GLY A 78 9.25 -8.50 1.73
C GLY A 78 9.73 -9.95 1.88
N ALA A 79 9.06 -10.89 1.21
CA ALA A 79 9.43 -12.30 1.23
C ALA A 79 10.79 -12.58 0.54
N LEU A 80 11.03 -11.94 -0.60
CA LEU A 80 12.29 -12.05 -1.34
C LEU A 80 13.45 -11.42 -0.59
N GLY A 81 13.25 -10.27 0.08
CA GLY A 81 14.26 -9.66 0.93
C GLY A 81 14.65 -10.57 2.09
N ALA A 82 13.66 -11.17 2.76
CA ALA A 82 13.93 -12.17 3.80
C ALA A 82 14.73 -13.36 3.25
N LYS A 83 14.30 -13.91 2.09
CA LYS A 83 15.01 -15.02 1.43
C LYS A 83 16.42 -14.66 0.96
N ALA A 84 16.64 -13.44 0.47
CA ALA A 84 17.95 -12.94 0.09
C ALA A 84 18.89 -12.82 1.31
N GLY A 85 18.32 -12.53 2.48
CA GLY A 85 19.00 -12.63 3.78
C GLY A 85 19.23 -14.07 4.27
N GLY A 86 18.79 -15.08 3.52
CA GLY A 86 18.94 -16.51 3.84
C GLY A 86 17.79 -17.11 4.65
N ALA A 87 16.64 -16.43 4.77
CA ALA A 87 15.49 -16.93 5.53
C ALA A 87 14.99 -18.29 5.00
N SER A 88 14.60 -19.17 5.92
CA SER A 88 13.78 -20.34 5.60
C SER A 88 12.39 -19.93 5.11
N ARG A 89 11.61 -20.90 4.60
CA ARG A 89 10.20 -20.67 4.25
C ARG A 89 9.38 -20.18 5.46
N LYS A 90 9.67 -20.69 6.66
CA LYS A 90 8.99 -20.27 7.89
C LYS A 90 9.37 -18.85 8.29
N GLY A 91 10.65 -18.48 8.15
CA GLY A 91 11.12 -17.10 8.36
C GLY A 91 10.48 -16.11 7.39
N ALA A 92 10.40 -16.44 6.10
CA ALA A 92 9.76 -15.58 5.11
C ALA A 92 8.25 -15.40 5.36
N VAL A 93 7.52 -16.47 5.69
CA VAL A 93 6.09 -16.36 6.05
C VAL A 93 5.92 -15.58 7.37
N GLY A 94 6.79 -15.86 8.35
CA GLY A 94 6.82 -15.15 9.63
C GLY A 94 7.01 -13.65 9.44
N SER A 95 7.91 -13.22 8.55
CA SER A 95 8.14 -11.79 8.28
C SER A 95 6.92 -11.12 7.63
N MET A 96 6.23 -11.80 6.72
CA MET A 96 5.00 -11.27 6.10
C MET A 96 3.90 -11.07 7.14
N ILE A 97 3.62 -12.09 7.95
CA ILE A 97 2.58 -12.01 9.00
C ILE A 97 2.97 -10.99 10.06
N GLY A 98 4.22 -11.04 10.52
CA GLY A 98 4.77 -10.12 11.50
C GLY A 98 4.69 -8.67 11.03
N SER A 99 4.98 -8.40 9.75
CA SER A 99 4.83 -7.07 9.16
C SER A 99 3.41 -6.54 9.26
N VAL A 100 2.40 -7.36 8.94
CA VAL A 100 0.99 -6.93 8.99
C VAL A 100 0.58 -6.65 10.43
N ILE A 101 0.91 -7.55 11.36
CA ILE A 101 0.61 -7.38 12.79
C ILE A 101 1.32 -6.14 13.35
N GLY A 102 2.60 -6.00 13.03
CA GLY A 102 3.42 -4.89 13.48
C GLY A 102 2.92 -3.55 12.92
N LEU A 103 2.47 -3.50 11.67
CA LEU A 103 1.83 -2.32 11.08
C LEU A 103 0.60 -1.91 11.91
N ILE A 104 -0.28 -2.85 12.23
CA ILE A 104 -1.51 -2.58 13.00
C ILE A 104 -1.14 -2.08 14.40
N ILE A 105 -0.26 -2.80 15.10
CA ILE A 105 0.18 -2.45 16.45
C ILE A 105 0.88 -1.08 16.47
N GLY A 106 1.80 -0.85 15.53
CA GLY A 106 2.53 0.41 15.42
C GLY A 106 1.62 1.60 15.12
N THR A 107 0.57 1.38 14.32
CA THR A 107 -0.47 2.39 14.05
C THR A 107 -1.25 2.77 15.30
N ILE A 108 -1.54 1.80 16.18
CA ILE A 108 -2.33 2.02 17.40
C ILE A 108 -1.47 2.61 18.53
N LEU A 109 -0.24 2.10 18.70
CA LEU A 109 0.60 2.41 19.87
C LEU A 109 1.49 3.64 19.70
N ILE A 110 1.86 3.99 18.47
CA ILE A 110 2.71 5.16 18.21
C ILE A 110 1.80 6.30 17.72
N PRO A 111 1.56 7.35 18.52
CA PRO A 111 0.60 8.42 18.23
C PRO A 111 1.12 9.42 17.17
N ILE A 112 1.98 8.96 16.27
CA ILE A 112 2.44 9.69 15.09
C ILE A 112 1.95 8.90 13.87
N PRO A 113 0.81 9.31 13.26
CA PRO A 113 0.30 8.68 12.04
C PRO A 113 1.39 8.60 10.97
N LEU A 114 1.33 7.60 10.09
CA LEU A 114 2.37 7.28 9.08
C LEU A 114 3.63 6.64 9.68
N VAL A 115 4.26 7.31 10.65
CA VAL A 115 5.53 6.87 11.26
C VAL A 115 5.32 5.59 12.08
N GLY A 116 4.25 5.53 12.86
CA GLY A 116 3.89 4.36 13.65
C GLY A 116 3.68 3.10 12.80
N SER A 117 2.92 3.24 11.72
CA SER A 117 2.64 2.16 10.76
C SER A 117 3.91 1.67 10.07
N ALA A 118 4.76 2.59 9.59
CA ALA A 118 6.00 2.25 8.90
C ALA A 118 6.99 1.53 9.82
N ILE A 119 7.24 2.07 11.02
CA ILE A 119 8.13 1.46 12.01
C ILE A 119 7.57 0.10 12.45
N GLY A 120 6.27 0.05 12.75
CA GLY A 120 5.58 -1.16 13.14
C GLY A 120 5.71 -2.26 12.09
N ALA A 121 5.52 -1.93 10.80
CA ALA A 121 5.63 -2.90 9.72
C ALA A 121 7.05 -3.48 9.60
N VAL A 122 8.07 -2.63 9.68
CA VAL A 122 9.48 -3.07 9.61
C VAL A 122 9.87 -3.89 10.85
N ALA A 123 9.54 -3.41 12.05
CA ALA A 123 9.82 -4.12 13.29
C ALA A 123 9.08 -5.46 13.34
N GLY A 124 7.81 -5.47 12.93
CA GLY A 124 7.02 -6.68 12.78
C GLY A 124 7.64 -7.67 11.80
N ALA A 125 8.13 -7.20 10.64
CA ALA A 125 8.81 -8.06 9.67
C ALA A 125 10.08 -8.71 10.26
N VAL A 126 10.88 -7.95 11.00
CA VAL A 126 12.09 -8.41 11.69
C VAL A 126 11.74 -9.45 12.75
N VAL A 127 10.83 -9.13 13.67
CA VAL A 127 10.42 -10.03 14.75
C VAL A 127 9.78 -11.29 14.19
N GLY A 128 8.91 -11.15 13.20
CA GLY A 128 8.27 -12.27 12.51
C GLY A 128 9.28 -13.18 11.81
N ALA A 129 10.30 -12.62 11.16
CA ALA A 129 11.38 -13.39 10.56
C ALA A 129 12.13 -14.21 11.62
N ILE A 130 12.54 -13.57 12.73
CA ILE A 130 13.27 -14.22 13.83
C ILE A 130 12.44 -15.36 14.45
N VAL A 131 11.16 -15.12 14.71
CA VAL A 131 10.24 -16.12 15.26
C VAL A 131 10.10 -17.29 14.28
N GLY A 132 9.93 -17.01 12.98
CA GLY A 132 9.82 -18.03 11.95
C GLY A 132 11.09 -18.88 11.81
N GLU A 133 12.28 -18.27 11.89
CA GLU A 133 13.56 -18.97 11.87
C GLU A 133 13.78 -19.82 13.12
N LYS A 134 13.36 -19.33 14.30
CA LYS A 134 13.40 -20.12 15.54
C LYS A 134 12.49 -21.35 15.46
N ILE A 135 11.30 -21.23 14.88
CA ILE A 135 10.38 -22.36 14.62
C ILE A 135 10.96 -23.31 13.54
N HIS A 136 11.86 -22.83 12.69
CA HIS A 136 12.63 -23.66 11.76
C HIS A 136 13.81 -24.38 12.43
N GLY A 137 14.17 -24.02 13.68
CA GLY A 137 15.25 -24.64 14.44
C GLY A 137 16.60 -23.91 14.33
N ARG A 138 16.62 -22.67 13.82
CA ARG A 138 17.86 -21.87 13.77
C ARG A 138 18.09 -21.12 15.08
N GLU A 139 19.36 -20.91 15.40
CA GLU A 139 19.73 -20.06 16.52
C GLU A 139 19.46 -18.57 16.22
N MET A 140 19.41 -17.75 17.28
CA MET A 140 19.19 -16.32 17.17
C MET A 140 20.25 -15.64 16.28
N LYS A 141 21.52 -16.04 16.41
CA LYS A 141 22.63 -15.46 15.63
C LYS A 141 22.44 -15.67 14.13
N ASP A 142 21.96 -16.85 13.73
CA ASP A 142 21.71 -17.19 12.34
C ASP A 142 20.46 -16.50 11.78
N SER A 143 19.58 -16.02 12.66
CA SER A 143 18.32 -15.35 12.30
C SER A 143 18.48 -13.85 12.01
N LEU A 144 19.62 -13.24 12.40
CA LEU A 144 19.86 -11.80 12.22
C LEU A 144 19.98 -11.39 10.76
N LYS A 145 20.70 -12.17 9.94
CA LYS A 145 20.84 -11.91 8.49
C LYS A 145 19.50 -12.01 7.76
N PRO A 146 18.69 -13.07 7.98
CA PRO A 146 17.32 -13.16 7.50
C PRO A 146 16.44 -11.98 7.92
N ALA A 147 16.54 -11.55 9.18
CA ALA A 147 15.75 -10.45 9.72
C ALA A 147 16.12 -9.09 9.09
N ALA A 148 17.41 -8.83 8.89
CA ALA A 148 17.89 -7.66 8.16
C ALA A 148 17.40 -7.66 6.70
N GLY A 149 17.44 -8.82 6.04
CA GLY A 149 16.86 -9.01 4.71
C GLY A 149 15.36 -8.72 4.67
N ALA A 150 14.61 -9.17 5.68
CA ALA A 150 13.18 -8.88 5.81
C ALA A 150 12.89 -7.38 5.98
N ALA A 151 13.68 -6.67 6.80
CA ALA A 151 13.55 -5.23 6.97
C ALA A 151 13.78 -4.48 5.65
N ILE A 152 14.88 -4.78 4.95
CA ILE A 152 15.21 -4.15 3.67
C ILE A 152 14.14 -4.48 2.63
N GLY A 153 13.72 -5.76 2.54
CA GLY A 153 12.64 -6.19 1.65
C GLY A 153 11.33 -5.45 1.90
N ARG A 154 11.00 -5.21 3.18
CA ARG A 154 9.79 -4.47 3.57
C ARG A 154 9.84 -3.01 3.13
N ILE A 155 10.98 -2.34 3.28
CA ILE A 155 11.18 -0.94 2.88
C ILE A 155 11.13 -0.83 1.35
N LEU A 156 11.91 -1.66 0.64
CA LEU A 156 11.93 -1.65 -0.83
C LEU A 156 10.58 -2.03 -1.42
N GLY A 157 9.87 -2.97 -0.79
CA GLY A 157 8.50 -3.32 -1.16
C GLY A 157 7.50 -2.18 -0.96
N ALA A 158 7.64 -1.39 0.10
CA ALA A 158 6.78 -0.22 0.28
C ALA A 158 7.04 0.82 -0.81
N LEU A 159 8.30 1.08 -1.13
CA LEU A 159 8.70 2.03 -2.17
C LEU A 159 8.25 1.59 -3.57
N SER A 160 8.23 0.27 -3.84
CA SER A 160 7.82 -0.25 -5.15
C SER A 160 6.33 -0.02 -5.46
N LYS A 161 5.51 0.33 -4.46
CA LYS A 161 4.10 0.72 -4.66
C LYS A 161 3.92 2.09 -5.32
N ALA A 162 4.89 3.01 -5.17
CA ALA A 162 4.78 4.36 -5.69
C ALA A 162 4.43 4.44 -7.20
N PRO A 163 5.08 3.69 -8.12
CA PRO A 163 4.71 3.71 -9.53
C PRO A 163 3.27 3.21 -9.78
N PHE A 164 2.78 2.23 -9.03
CA PHE A 164 1.40 1.73 -9.18
C PHE A 164 0.37 2.73 -8.67
N ALA A 165 0.68 3.41 -7.57
CA ALA A 165 -0.13 4.51 -7.07
C ALA A 165 -0.18 5.66 -8.10
N LEU A 166 0.94 5.98 -8.75
CA LEU A 166 1.01 6.98 -9.82
C LEU A 166 0.19 6.58 -11.06
N ILE A 167 0.18 5.30 -11.45
CA ILE A 167 -0.65 4.81 -12.55
C ILE A 167 -2.13 4.99 -12.21
N ALA A 168 -2.56 4.54 -11.03
CA ALA A 168 -3.94 4.71 -10.57
C ALA A 168 -4.34 6.19 -10.52
N TRP A 169 -3.47 7.05 -9.98
CA TRP A 169 -3.70 8.49 -9.91
C TRP A 169 -3.83 9.12 -11.29
N SER A 170 -2.91 8.81 -12.21
CA SER A 170 -2.89 9.41 -13.55
C SER A 170 -4.15 9.08 -14.34
N VAL A 171 -4.61 7.83 -14.29
CA VAL A 171 -5.80 7.38 -15.01
C VAL A 171 -7.07 7.99 -14.42
N LEU A 172 -7.20 8.04 -13.09
CA LEU A 172 -8.36 8.66 -12.44
C LEU A 172 -8.39 10.18 -12.63
N VAL A 173 -7.24 10.85 -12.59
CA VAL A 173 -7.16 12.29 -12.84
C VAL A 173 -7.47 12.60 -14.29
N TRP A 174 -6.96 11.81 -15.24
CA TRP A 174 -7.27 11.99 -16.65
C TRP A 174 -8.79 11.96 -16.90
N ASP A 175 -9.48 10.91 -16.44
CA ASP A 175 -10.92 10.79 -16.62
C ASP A 175 -11.68 11.91 -15.90
N ALA A 176 -11.24 12.35 -14.71
CA ALA A 176 -11.88 13.45 -13.99
C ALA A 176 -11.92 14.78 -14.76
N PHE A 177 -11.02 14.98 -15.73
CA PHE A 177 -10.92 16.20 -16.54
C PHE A 177 -11.54 16.08 -17.94
N THR A 178 -11.96 14.88 -18.37
CA THR A 178 -12.52 14.62 -19.71
C THR A 178 -14.00 14.31 -19.65
#